data_AF-A0A3S1GMT0-F1
#
_entry.id   AF-A0A3S1GMT0-F1
#
_cell.length_a   1.000
_cell.length_b   1.000
_cell.length_c   1.000
_cell.angle_alpha   90.00
_cell.angle_beta   90.00
_cell.angle_gamma   90.00
#
_symmetry.space_group_name_H-M   'P 1'
#
loop_
_entity.id
_entity.type
_entity.pdbx_description
1 polymer ?
#
loop_
_entity_poly.entity_id
_entity_poly.type
_entity_poly.pdbx_seq_one_letter_code
_entity_poly.pdbx_strand_id
1 'polypeptide(L)'
;MQHLRRIGLFSALLFLTTTAQAKPFTYVNARFGTVCTFPDQIFSKRMPEPENGDGLEWQSADGASVACYGGYNALDDTPKSLVENEKASPGPGEKVTYSKTGKNWAVLSGTKGDKIFYRRS
;
A
#
# COMPACT_ATOMS: atom_id res chain seq x y z
N MET A 1 -54.31 -6.73 -46.72
CA MET A 1 -53.50 -5.74 -45.97
C MET A 1 -52.67 -6.48 -44.96
N GLN A 2 -51.34 -6.48 -45.14
CA GLN A 2 -50.38 -7.31 -44.41
C GLN A 2 -50.20 -6.84 -42.96
N HIS A 3 -50.25 -7.78 -42.01
CA HIS A 3 -49.88 -7.56 -40.61
C HIS A 3 -48.36 -7.44 -40.50
N LEU A 4 -47.86 -6.20 -40.35
CA LEU A 4 -46.44 -5.94 -40.12
C LEU A 4 -46.11 -6.15 -38.64
N ARG A 5 -45.59 -7.33 -38.30
CA ARG A 5 -45.04 -7.62 -36.96
C ARG A 5 -43.74 -6.85 -36.78
N ARG A 6 -43.75 -5.83 -35.91
CA ARG A 6 -42.55 -5.12 -35.46
C ARG A 6 -41.78 -6.01 -34.48
N ILE A 7 -40.70 -6.62 -34.94
CA ILE A 7 -39.74 -7.33 -34.11
C ILE A 7 -38.78 -6.25 -33.54
N GLY A 8 -38.92 -5.94 -32.26
CA GLY A 8 -37.99 -5.05 -31.57
C GLY A 8 -36.69 -5.79 -31.25
N LEU A 9 -35.56 -5.34 -31.81
CA LEU A 9 -34.23 -5.84 -31.46
C LEU A 9 -33.79 -5.23 -30.12
N PHE A 10 -33.80 -6.02 -29.05
CA PHE A 10 -33.07 -5.69 -27.81
C PHE A 10 -31.61 -6.08 -27.99
N SER A 11 -30.72 -5.10 -28.22
CA SER A 11 -29.28 -5.32 -28.17
C SER A 11 -28.80 -5.23 -26.72
N ALA A 12 -28.42 -6.37 -26.13
CA ALA A 12 -27.73 -6.41 -24.85
C ALA A 12 -26.24 -6.09 -25.06
N LEU A 13 -25.81 -4.89 -24.70
CA LEU A 13 -24.39 -4.52 -24.63
C LEU A 13 -23.75 -5.20 -23.42
N LEU A 14 -23.04 -6.32 -23.64
CA LEU A 14 -22.12 -6.86 -22.64
C LEU A 14 -20.89 -5.95 -22.53
N PHE A 15 -20.77 -5.24 -21.42
CA PHE A 15 -19.51 -4.60 -21.04
C PHE A 15 -18.51 -5.69 -20.64
N LEU A 16 -17.57 -5.99 -21.53
CA LEU A 16 -16.36 -6.75 -21.19
C LEU A 16 -15.49 -5.85 -20.30
N THR A 17 -15.63 -5.96 -18.98
CA THR A 17 -14.70 -5.33 -18.05
C THR A 17 -13.39 -6.11 -18.07
N THR A 18 -12.38 -5.57 -18.75
CA THR A 18 -11.02 -6.10 -18.63
C THR A 18 -10.49 -5.74 -17.24
N THR A 19 -10.19 -6.74 -16.41
CA THR A 19 -9.53 -6.49 -15.13
C THR A 19 -8.10 -6.03 -15.41
N ALA A 20 -7.83 -4.75 -15.22
CA ALA A 20 -6.46 -4.24 -15.25
C ALA A 20 -5.69 -4.87 -14.09
N GLN A 21 -4.88 -5.89 -14.38
CA GLN A 21 -3.98 -6.48 -13.40
C GLN A 21 -2.74 -5.60 -13.30
N ALA A 22 -2.60 -4.90 -12.19
CA ALA A 22 -1.43 -4.05 -11.96
C ALA A 22 -0.17 -4.92 -11.92
N LYS A 23 0.85 -4.51 -12.69
CA LYS A 23 2.13 -5.21 -12.75
C LYS A 23 2.85 -5.09 -11.39
N PRO A 24 3.24 -6.20 -10.75
CA PRO A 24 3.99 -6.14 -9.50
C PRO A 24 5.44 -5.73 -9.78
N PHE A 25 5.97 -4.85 -8.94
CA PHE A 25 7.39 -4.55 -8.84
C PHE A 25 7.88 -4.90 -7.44
N THR A 26 9.06 -5.51 -7.37
CA THR A 26 9.69 -5.91 -6.11
C THR A 26 10.98 -5.12 -5.92
N TYR A 27 11.04 -4.36 -4.84
CA TYR A 27 12.25 -3.72 -4.38
C TYR A 27 12.90 -4.56 -3.26
N VAL A 28 14.23 -4.61 -3.29
CA VAL A 28 15.05 -5.18 -2.22
C VAL A 28 16.04 -4.10 -1.78
N ASN A 29 15.97 -3.68 -0.52
CA ASN A 29 16.94 -2.74 0.03
C ASN A 29 18.32 -3.42 0.14
N ALA A 30 19.35 -2.78 -0.42
CA ALA A 30 20.70 -3.36 -0.47
C ALA A 30 21.39 -3.48 0.90
N ARG A 31 21.00 -2.66 1.88
CA ARG A 31 21.64 -2.60 3.20
C ARG A 31 21.05 -3.59 4.19
N PHE A 32 19.72 -3.65 4.27
CA PHE A 32 18.98 -4.42 5.25
C PHE A 32 18.28 -5.65 4.67
N GLY A 33 18.22 -5.77 3.34
CA GLY A 33 17.51 -6.87 2.67
C GLY A 33 15.99 -6.78 2.78
N THR A 34 15.42 -5.68 3.28
CA THR A 34 13.96 -5.48 3.32
C THR A 34 13.37 -5.58 1.92
N VAL A 35 12.30 -6.36 1.77
CA VAL A 35 11.61 -6.60 0.49
C VAL A 35 10.22 -6.00 0.54
N CYS A 36 9.87 -5.20 -0.47
CA CYS A 36 8.51 -4.73 -0.67
C CYS A 36 8.07 -4.98 -2.11
N THR A 37 6.86 -5.52 -2.27
CA THR A 37 6.20 -5.71 -3.57
C THR A 37 4.97 -4.82 -3.65
N PHE A 38 4.89 -3.99 -4.69
CA PHE A 38 3.79 -3.05 -4.91
C PHE A 38 3.57 -2.83 -6.41
N PRO A 39 2.39 -2.31 -6.82
CA PRO A 39 2.10 -2.05 -8.23
C PRO A 39 2.88 -0.83 -8.75
N ASP A 40 3.83 -1.04 -9.68
CA ASP A 40 4.66 0.04 -10.26
C ASP A 40 3.86 1.03 -11.11
N GLN A 41 2.69 0.61 -11.61
CA GLN A 41 1.78 1.47 -12.35
C GLN A 41 1.11 2.53 -11.46
N ILE A 42 0.93 2.24 -10.16
CA ILE A 42 0.36 3.20 -9.18
C ILE A 42 1.48 4.04 -8.58
N PHE A 43 2.53 3.39 -8.09
CA PHE A 43 3.69 4.03 -7.44
C PHE A 43 4.85 4.16 -8.43
N SER A 44 4.63 4.93 -9.49
CA SER A 44 5.54 5.02 -10.64
C SER A 44 6.67 6.03 -10.45
N LYS A 45 6.49 7.04 -9.57
CA LYS A 45 7.51 8.07 -9.33
C LYS A 45 8.49 7.61 -8.26
N ARG A 46 9.64 7.09 -8.68
CA ARG A 46 10.79 6.77 -7.81
C ARG A 46 11.40 8.06 -7.25
N MET A 47 11.57 8.14 -5.93
CA MET A 47 12.25 9.27 -5.27
C MET A 47 13.78 9.08 -5.27
N PRO A 48 14.59 10.14 -5.03
CA PRO A 48 16.03 10.00 -4.89
C PRO A 48 16.42 9.02 -3.77
N GLU A 49 17.53 8.32 -3.95
CA GLU A 49 18.07 7.44 -2.90
C GLU A 49 18.52 8.29 -1.70
N PRO A 50 18.16 7.91 -0.46
CA PRO A 50 18.62 8.60 0.73
C PRO A 50 20.10 8.31 0.99
N GLU A 51 20.84 9.29 1.52
CA GLU A 51 22.29 9.18 1.78
C GLU A 51 22.66 8.03 2.74
N ASN A 52 21.77 7.67 3.66
CA ASN A 52 21.98 6.58 4.61
C ASN A 52 21.71 5.18 4.01
N GLY A 53 21.11 5.11 2.82
CA GLY A 53 20.76 3.85 2.16
C GLY A 53 19.68 3.03 2.88
N ASP A 54 18.91 3.64 3.80
CA ASP A 54 17.97 2.89 4.65
C ASP A 54 16.76 2.36 3.90
N GLY A 55 16.48 2.89 2.72
CA GLY A 55 15.30 2.52 1.97
C GLY A 55 15.10 3.38 0.73
N LEU A 56 13.88 3.35 0.21
CA LEU A 56 13.48 4.18 -0.91
C LEU A 56 11.97 4.43 -0.87
N GLU A 57 11.54 5.56 -1.43
CA GLU A 57 10.13 5.94 -1.57
C GLU A 57 9.71 5.97 -3.04
N TRP A 58 8.47 5.58 -3.30
CA TRP A 58 7.77 5.80 -4.55
C TRP A 58 6.47 6.54 -4.28
N GLN A 59 6.12 7.46 -5.18
CA GLN A 59 4.92 8.28 -5.12
C GLN A 59 3.98 7.96 -6.28
N SER A 60 2.69 8.10 -6.03
CA SER A 60 1.64 8.06 -7.05
C SER A 60 1.26 9.47 -7.51
N ALA A 61 0.55 9.55 -8.64
CA ALA A 61 0.08 10.82 -9.19
C ALA A 61 -1.01 11.49 -8.32
N ASP A 62 -1.77 10.70 -7.55
CA ASP A 62 -2.85 11.15 -6.67
C ASP A 62 -2.38 11.49 -5.24
N GLY A 63 -1.07 11.46 -4.99
CA GLY A 63 -0.48 11.93 -3.72
C GLY A 63 -0.41 10.87 -2.62
N ALA A 64 -0.53 9.58 -2.96
CA ALA A 64 -0.15 8.47 -2.12
C ALA A 64 1.35 8.14 -2.28
N SER A 65 1.90 7.42 -1.30
CA SER A 65 3.32 7.05 -1.28
C SER A 65 3.49 5.67 -0.65
N VAL A 66 4.49 4.93 -1.13
CA VAL A 66 5.02 3.72 -0.50
C VAL A 66 6.49 3.92 -0.20
N ALA A 67 6.87 3.71 1.04
CA ALA A 67 8.27 3.70 1.46
C ALA A 67 8.64 2.27 1.88
N CYS A 68 9.75 1.76 1.35
CA CYS A 68 10.31 0.48 1.75
C CYS A 68 11.68 0.71 2.36
N TYR A 69 11.81 0.46 3.66
CA TYR A 69 13.01 0.76 4.42
C TYR A 69 13.26 -0.28 5.51
N GLY A 70 14.49 -0.32 6.00
CA GLY A 70 14.90 -1.17 7.12
C GLY A 70 15.63 -0.36 8.19
N GLY A 71 15.86 -0.99 9.33
CA GLY A 71 16.61 -0.44 10.44
C GLY A 71 17.04 -1.54 11.40
N TYR A 72 18.05 -1.27 12.21
CA TYR A 72 18.45 -2.19 13.26
C TYR A 72 17.45 -2.16 14.42
N ASN A 73 17.17 -3.32 14.99
CA ASN A 73 16.38 -3.43 16.21
C ASN A 73 17.26 -3.13 17.45
N ALA A 74 17.67 -1.87 17.60
CA ALA A 74 18.60 -1.48 18.67
C ALA A 74 17.99 -1.54 20.08
N LEU A 75 16.66 -1.59 20.18
CA LEU A 75 15.93 -1.64 21.44
C LEU A 75 15.42 -3.05 21.78
N ASP A 76 15.82 -4.07 21.00
CA ASP A 76 15.34 -5.45 21.13
C ASP A 76 13.79 -5.54 21.18
N ASP A 77 13.13 -4.68 20.41
CA ASP A 77 11.68 -4.65 20.32
C ASP A 77 11.14 -5.98 19.79
N THR A 78 10.07 -6.43 20.43
CA THR A 78 9.22 -7.49 19.92
C THR A 78 8.13 -6.89 19.03
N PRO A 79 7.47 -7.66 18.15
CA PRO A 79 6.30 -7.16 17.43
C PRO A 79 5.21 -6.57 18.35
N LYS A 80 5.06 -7.13 19.55
CA LYS A 80 4.12 -6.63 20.56
C LYS A 80 4.55 -5.26 21.11
N SER A 81 5.79 -5.13 21.57
CA SER A 81 6.29 -3.87 22.12
C SER A 81 6.34 -2.77 21.06
N LEU A 82 6.66 -3.09 19.81
CA LEU A 82 6.59 -2.14 18.70
C LEU A 82 5.18 -1.55 18.55
N VAL A 83 4.14 -2.39 18.51
CA VAL A 83 2.75 -1.92 18.43
C VAL A 83 2.34 -1.11 19.66
N GLU A 84 2.76 -1.52 20.85
CA GLU A 84 2.45 -0.82 22.10
C GLU A 84 3.12 0.57 22.14
N ASN A 85 4.40 0.65 21.80
CA ASN A 85 5.18 1.89 21.72
C ASN A 85 4.56 2.87 20.72
N GLU A 86 4.20 2.39 19.53
CA GLU A 86 3.60 3.24 18.50
C GLU A 86 2.18 3.70 18.83
N LYS A 87 1.42 2.93 19.60
CA LYS A 87 0.12 3.38 20.11
C LYS A 87 0.26 4.39 21.24
N ALA A 88 1.28 4.24 22.09
CA ALA A 88 1.56 5.16 23.19
C ALA A 88 2.09 6.51 22.68
N SER A 89 2.83 6.51 21.58
CA SER A 89 3.39 7.70 20.94
C SER A 89 3.23 7.63 19.42
N PRO A 90 2.01 7.82 18.89
CA PRO A 90 1.78 7.81 17.45
C PRO A 90 2.49 8.98 16.77
N GLY A 91 2.75 8.83 15.47
CA GLY A 91 3.32 9.90 14.66
C GLY A 91 2.45 11.17 14.70
N PRO A 92 3.01 12.35 14.40
CA PRO A 92 2.25 13.60 14.41
C PRO A 92 0.98 13.52 13.54
N GLY A 93 -0.17 13.80 14.14
CA GLY A 93 -1.48 13.76 13.49
C GLY A 93 -2.02 12.34 13.22
N GLU A 94 -1.33 11.29 13.66
CA GLU A 94 -1.75 9.91 13.47
C GLU A 94 -2.68 9.44 14.60
N LYS A 95 -3.73 8.73 14.20
CA LYS A 95 -4.60 7.97 15.09
C LYS A 95 -4.61 6.53 14.63
N VAL A 96 -3.99 5.66 15.42
CA VAL A 96 -4.01 4.21 15.18
C VAL A 96 -5.42 3.69 15.47
N THR A 97 -6.06 3.05 14.49
CA THR A 97 -7.39 2.44 14.63
C THR A 97 -7.36 0.92 14.44
N TYR A 98 -6.28 0.39 13.90
CA TYR A 98 -6.06 -1.04 13.71
C TYR A 98 -4.61 -1.41 14.03
N SER A 99 -4.44 -2.59 14.61
CA SER A 99 -3.12 -3.18 14.83
C SER A 99 -3.22 -4.70 14.93
N LYS A 100 -2.20 -5.42 14.48
CA LYS A 100 -2.08 -6.86 14.64
C LYS A 100 -0.61 -7.27 14.74
N THR A 101 -0.33 -8.30 15.52
CA THR A 101 1.01 -8.88 15.63
C THR A 101 0.98 -10.36 15.28
N GLY A 102 2.11 -10.85 14.75
CA GLY A 102 2.41 -12.25 14.60
C GLY A 102 3.76 -12.59 15.24
N LYS A 103 4.30 -13.77 14.92
CA LYS A 103 5.55 -14.26 15.53
C LYS A 103 6.75 -13.33 15.30
N ASN A 104 6.84 -12.75 14.10
CA ASN A 104 7.97 -11.97 13.63
C ASN A 104 7.53 -10.76 12.78
N TRP A 105 6.30 -10.30 12.98
CA TRP A 105 5.78 -9.16 12.25
C TRP A 105 4.74 -8.39 13.06
N ALA A 106 4.65 -7.10 12.81
CA ALA A 106 3.65 -6.19 13.34
C ALA A 106 3.01 -5.41 12.19
N VAL A 107 1.72 -5.12 12.34
CA VAL A 107 0.96 -4.25 11.43
C VAL A 107 0.18 -3.25 12.25
N LEU A 108 0.11 -2.04 11.75
CA LEU A 108 -0.70 -0.96 12.29
C LEU A 108 -1.17 -0.04 11.17
N SER A 109 -2.38 0.47 11.33
CA SER A 109 -2.98 1.39 10.37
C SER A 109 -3.98 2.29 11.07
N GLY A 110 -4.31 3.39 10.39
CA GLY A 110 -5.24 4.36 10.90
C GLY A 110 -5.30 5.60 10.04
N THR A 111 -5.69 6.71 10.65
CA THR A 111 -5.85 7.99 9.96
C THR A 111 -4.70 8.93 10.29
N LYS A 112 -4.28 9.74 9.32
CA LYS A 112 -3.35 10.87 9.47
C LYS A 112 -3.96 12.08 8.78
N GLY A 113 -4.64 12.94 9.53
CA GLY A 113 -5.51 13.96 8.93
C GLY A 113 -6.61 13.32 8.08
N ASP A 114 -6.63 13.66 6.80
CA ASP A 114 -7.54 13.13 5.78
C ASP A 114 -7.02 11.86 5.07
N LYS A 115 -5.80 11.42 5.37
CA LYS A 115 -5.16 10.25 4.76
C LYS A 115 -5.28 9.01 5.64
N ILE A 116 -5.16 7.84 5.01
CA ILE A 116 -4.93 6.57 5.69
C ILE A 116 -3.43 6.26 5.68
N PHE A 117 -2.90 5.78 6.80
CA PHE A 117 -1.56 5.19 6.84
C PHE A 117 -1.66 3.69 7.13
N TYR A 118 -0.69 2.96 6.59
CA TYR A 118 -0.46 1.55 6.86
C TYR A 118 1.05 1.35 7.05
N ARG A 119 1.43 0.65 8.12
CA ARG A 119 2.83 0.28 8.39
C ARG A 119 2.90 -1.20 8.76
N ARG A 120 3.92 -1.85 8.25
CA ARG A 120 4.24 -3.24 8.52
C ARG A 120 5.73 -3.37 8.77
N SER A 121 6.07 -4.08 9.84
CA SER A 121 7.44 -4.37 10.28
C SER A 121 7.57 -5.86 10.57
#